data_AF-U2D0U0-F1
#
_entry.id   AF-U2D0U0-F1
#
_cell.length_a   1.000
_cell.length_b   1.000
_cell.length_c   1.000
_cell.angle_alpha   90.00
_cell.angle_beta   90.00
_cell.angle_gamma   90.00
#
_symmetry.space_group_name_H-M   'P 1'
#
loop_
_entity.id
_entity.type
_entity.pdbx_description
1 polymer ?
#
loop_
_entity_poly.entity_id
_entity_poly.type
_entity_poly.pdbx_seq_one_letter_code
_entity_poly.pdbx_strand_id
1 'polypeptide(L)'
;MPDSTIHRFLSQKESWILEHLSHAATEPAQPQAENPPLSEFRRGYYMESARKIFKRKAAAYARKMGVTYGRITIREQKTRWGSCTSEGNLNFNWRLIFAPEKVLDYVVVHELSHRKEMNHSPAFYAVVASVMPEYKACEKWLRDNGATLWQNPSP
;
A
#
# COMPACT_ATOMS: atom_id res chain seq x y z
N MET A 1 22.06 -10.87 -11.35
CA MET A 1 20.82 -11.06 -12.13
C MET A 1 19.64 -10.85 -11.18
N PRO A 2 18.75 -9.87 -11.38
CA PRO A 2 17.55 -9.73 -10.56
C PRO A 2 16.56 -10.85 -10.89
N ASP A 3 15.95 -11.43 -9.85
CA ASP A 3 15.10 -12.62 -9.88
C ASP A 3 13.83 -12.41 -10.73
N SER A 4 13.83 -12.95 -11.94
CA SER A 4 12.75 -12.80 -12.95
C SER A 4 11.38 -13.30 -12.47
N THR A 5 11.38 -14.18 -11.46
CA THR A 5 10.16 -14.72 -10.81
C THR A 5 9.40 -13.66 -10.02
N ILE A 6 10.10 -12.72 -9.37
CA ILE A 6 9.47 -11.65 -8.57
C ILE A 6 8.74 -10.66 -9.48
N HIS A 7 9.33 -10.32 -10.63
CA HIS A 7 8.73 -9.37 -11.57
C HIS A 7 7.41 -9.86 -12.16
N ARG A 8 7.30 -11.15 -12.51
CA ARG A 8 6.06 -11.76 -13.03
C ARG A 8 4.95 -11.84 -11.97
N PHE A 9 5.32 -11.97 -10.70
CA PHE A 9 4.38 -12.01 -9.58
C PHE A 9 3.83 -10.61 -9.20
N LEU A 10 4.62 -9.56 -9.41
CA LEU A 10 4.28 -8.18 -9.04
C LEU A 10 3.68 -7.37 -10.19
N SER A 11 3.48 -7.98 -11.35
CA SER A 11 2.91 -7.34 -12.54
C SER A 11 1.39 -7.51 -12.58
N GLN A 12 0.68 -6.73 -11.78
CA GLN A 12 -0.72 -6.37 -12.04
C GLN A 12 -0.97 -5.01 -11.42
N LYS A 13 -0.95 -3.99 -12.27
CA LYS A 13 -1.70 -2.75 -12.09
C LYS A 13 -2.93 -2.94 -12.98
N GLU A 14 -3.93 -3.67 -12.52
CA GLU A 14 -5.15 -3.84 -13.30
C GLU A 14 -5.86 -2.49 -13.39
N SER A 15 -5.64 -1.81 -14.52
CA SER A 15 -6.62 -1.01 -15.28
C SER A 15 -7.12 0.30 -14.65
N TRP A 16 -7.34 0.36 -13.34
CA TRP A 16 -8.06 1.43 -12.67
C TRP A 16 -7.27 2.75 -12.55
N ILE A 17 -5.99 2.71 -12.16
CA ILE A 17 -5.18 3.94 -12.08
C ILE A 17 -5.02 4.57 -13.48
N LEU A 18 -5.00 3.75 -14.53
CA LEU A 18 -4.92 4.20 -15.93
C LEU A 18 -6.24 4.81 -16.43
N GLU A 19 -7.38 4.28 -15.98
CA GLU A 19 -8.71 4.78 -16.39
C GLU A 19 -9.06 6.15 -15.78
N HIS A 20 -8.49 6.51 -14.62
CA HIS A 20 -8.80 7.76 -13.90
C HIS A 20 -7.86 8.94 -14.19
N LEU A 21 -6.85 8.78 -15.05
CA LEU A 21 -5.99 9.88 -15.52
C LEU A 21 -6.61 10.69 -16.66
N SER A 22 -7.68 10.20 -17.30
CA SER A 22 -8.30 10.85 -18.46
C SER A 22 -9.24 12.02 -18.12
N HIS A 23 -9.52 12.29 -16.84
CA HIS A 23 -10.56 13.25 -16.42
C HIS A 23 -10.09 14.43 -15.54
N ALA A 24 -8.79 14.79 -15.53
CA ALA A 24 -8.33 16.02 -14.88
C ALA A 24 -7.83 17.03 -15.93
N ALA A 25 -8.75 17.91 -16.32
CA ALA A 25 -8.63 18.94 -17.34
C ALA A 25 -7.41 19.88 -17.22
N THR A 26 -6.78 20.10 -18.37
CA THR A 26 -6.16 21.34 -18.88
C THR A 26 -5.46 22.27 -17.86
N GLU A 27 -4.14 22.18 -17.75
CA GLU A 27 -3.28 23.26 -17.20
C GLU A 27 -2.14 23.57 -18.18
N PRO A 28 -1.77 24.86 -18.39
CA PRO A 28 -0.69 25.23 -19.30
C PRO A 28 0.69 24.96 -18.68
N ALA A 29 1.63 24.55 -19.52
CA ALA A 29 2.97 24.14 -19.14
C ALA A 29 3.83 25.31 -18.61
N GLN A 30 4.42 25.13 -17.44
CA GLN A 30 5.55 25.91 -16.92
C GLN A 30 6.79 25.01 -16.77
N PRO A 31 8.02 25.55 -16.82
CA PRO A 31 9.23 24.72 -16.86
C PRO A 31 9.46 24.07 -15.48
N GLN A 32 9.35 22.73 -15.43
CA GLN A 32 9.25 21.97 -14.18
C GLN A 32 10.62 21.47 -13.70
N ALA A 33 10.89 21.68 -12.41
CA ALA A 33 11.82 20.88 -11.64
C ALA A 33 11.50 19.38 -11.85
N GLU A 34 12.51 18.52 -11.88
CA GLU A 34 12.42 17.12 -12.34
C GLU A 34 11.35 16.25 -11.65
N ASN A 35 10.72 16.72 -10.56
CA ASN A 35 9.48 16.20 -9.98
C ASN A 35 8.75 17.28 -9.14
N PRO A 36 7.81 18.07 -9.69
CA PRO A 36 7.07 19.06 -8.89
C PRO A 36 6.20 18.37 -7.82
N PRO A 37 5.90 19.04 -6.69
CA PRO A 37 4.95 18.54 -5.70
C PRO A 37 3.59 18.23 -6.34
N LEU A 38 2.90 17.17 -5.89
CA LEU A 38 1.51 16.94 -6.31
C LEU A 38 0.63 18.12 -5.88
N SER A 39 -0.26 18.56 -6.79
CA SER A 39 -1.28 19.54 -6.42
C SER A 39 -2.14 19.02 -5.26
N GLU A 40 -2.64 19.93 -4.42
CA GLU A 40 -3.48 19.57 -3.28
C GLU A 40 -4.70 18.76 -3.70
N PHE A 41 -5.28 19.07 -4.87
CA PHE A 41 -6.37 18.33 -5.48
C PHE A 41 -6.00 16.87 -5.76
N ARG A 42 -4.89 16.62 -6.47
CA ARG A 42 -4.41 15.25 -6.76
C ARG A 42 -4.10 14.49 -5.49
N ARG A 43 -3.47 15.13 -4.51
CA ARG A 43 -3.18 14.53 -3.20
C ARG A 43 -4.47 14.13 -2.47
N GLY A 44 -5.47 15.00 -2.42
CA GLY A 44 -6.77 14.72 -1.82
C GLY A 44 -7.47 13.54 -2.50
N TYR A 45 -7.47 13.51 -3.83
CA TYR A 45 -8.02 12.41 -4.63
C TYR A 45 -7.35 11.07 -4.31
N TYR A 46 -6.02 11.03 -4.24
CA TYR A 46 -5.29 9.80 -3.91
C TYR A 46 -5.51 9.34 -2.47
N MET A 47 -5.58 10.27 -1.50
CA MET A 47 -5.91 9.93 -0.12
C MET A 47 -7.30 9.32 0.02
N GLU A 48 -8.30 9.84 -0.71
CA GLU A 48 -9.65 9.27 -0.70
C GLU A 48 -9.71 7.90 -1.40
N SER A 49 -8.99 7.76 -2.51
CA SER A 49 -8.84 6.48 -3.21
C SER A 49 -8.19 5.43 -2.31
N ALA A 50 -7.09 5.78 -1.63
CA ALA A 50 -6.42 4.93 -0.66
C ALA A 50 -7.38 4.52 0.48
N ARG A 51 -8.17 5.46 1.01
CA ARG A 51 -9.16 5.17 2.05
C ARG A 51 -10.14 4.08 1.62
N LYS A 52 -10.68 4.17 0.40
CA LYS A 52 -11.61 3.17 -0.16
C LYS A 52 -10.93 1.81 -0.36
N ILE A 53 -9.71 1.80 -0.92
CA ILE A 53 -8.91 0.59 -1.12
C ILE A 53 -8.67 -0.14 0.19
N PHE A 54 -8.09 0.57 1.17
CA PHE A 54 -7.68 -0.04 2.43
C PHE A 54 -8.88 -0.53 3.24
N LYS A 55 -9.99 0.22 3.25
CA LYS A 55 -11.23 -0.26 3.89
C LYS A 55 -11.72 -1.58 3.27
N ARG A 56 -11.77 -1.67 1.93
CA ARG A 56 -12.22 -2.88 1.22
C ARG A 56 -11.30 -4.07 1.50
N LYS A 57 -9.99 -3.89 1.35
CA LYS A 57 -9.00 -4.96 1.54
C LYS A 57 -8.89 -5.40 2.99
N ALA A 58 -8.86 -4.46 3.95
CA ALA A 58 -8.84 -4.79 5.36
C ALA A 58 -10.07 -5.59 5.77
N ALA A 59 -11.27 -5.20 5.32
CA ALA A 59 -12.49 -5.97 5.60
C ALA A 59 -12.43 -7.40 5.03
N ALA A 60 -11.93 -7.56 3.80
CA ALA A 60 -11.80 -8.87 3.17
C ALA A 60 -10.80 -9.78 3.90
N TYR A 61 -9.59 -9.26 4.17
CA TYR A 61 -8.55 -10.03 4.85
C TYR A 61 -8.88 -10.28 6.33
N ALA A 62 -9.50 -9.33 7.03
CA ALA A 62 -9.92 -9.53 8.42
C ALA A 62 -10.91 -10.69 8.56
N ARG A 63 -11.89 -10.78 7.64
CA ARG A 63 -12.79 -11.94 7.57
C ARG A 63 -12.03 -13.24 7.30
N LYS A 64 -11.12 -13.24 6.31
CA LYS A 64 -10.30 -14.42 5.98
C LYS A 64 -9.44 -14.88 7.17
N MET A 65 -8.94 -13.94 7.97
CA MET A 65 -8.06 -14.19 9.11
C MET A 65 -8.80 -14.48 10.42
N GLY A 66 -10.12 -14.24 10.46
CA GLY A 66 -10.93 -14.37 11.66
C GLY A 66 -10.58 -13.33 12.73
N VAL A 67 -10.29 -12.08 12.34
CA VAL A 67 -9.93 -11.00 13.28
C VAL A 67 -10.82 -9.78 13.09
N THR A 68 -10.88 -8.93 14.11
CA THR A 68 -11.50 -7.60 14.06
C THR A 68 -10.44 -6.51 14.15
N TYR A 69 -10.77 -5.32 13.68
CA TYR A 69 -9.93 -4.13 13.75
C TYR A 69 -10.77 -2.90 14.07
N GLY A 70 -10.12 -1.86 14.58
CA GLY A 70 -10.72 -0.58 14.94
C GLY A 70 -10.84 0.36 13.74
N ARG A 71 -10.50 1.64 13.91
CA ARG A 71 -10.56 2.60 12.80
C ARG A 71 -9.40 2.40 11.83
N ILE A 72 -9.62 2.73 10.56
CA ILE A 72 -8.57 2.85 9.55
C ILE A 72 -8.28 4.33 9.33
N THR A 73 -7.00 4.71 9.41
CA THR A 73 -6.56 6.06 9.08
C THR A 73 -5.54 6.06 7.96
N ILE A 74 -5.73 6.99 7.01
CA ILE A 74 -4.79 7.21 5.91
C ILE A 74 -3.82 8.33 6.28
N ARG A 75 -2.52 8.05 6.13
CA ARG A 75 -1.41 8.92 6.56
C ARG A 75 -0.38 9.08 5.42
N GLU A 76 0.60 9.95 5.64
CA GLU A 76 1.78 10.12 4.79
C GLU A 76 3.03 10.11 5.67
N GLN A 77 3.30 8.96 6.30
CA GLN A 77 4.41 8.82 7.25
C GLN A 77 5.70 8.44 6.51
N LYS A 78 6.79 9.19 6.75
CA LYS A 78 8.08 8.97 6.06
C LYS A 78 8.75 7.64 6.41
N THR A 79 8.51 7.13 7.61
CA THR A 79 9.28 6.00 8.17
C THR A 79 8.53 4.67 8.18
N ARG A 80 7.24 4.64 7.79
CA ARG A 80 6.43 3.42 7.81
C ARG A 80 5.36 3.41 6.73
N TRP A 81 5.07 2.21 6.24
CA TRP A 81 4.02 1.94 5.26
C TRP A 81 2.68 1.63 5.92
N GLY A 82 2.69 1.00 7.09
CA GLY A 82 1.51 0.75 7.91
C GLY A 82 1.85 0.70 9.41
N SER A 83 0.81 0.57 10.23
CA SER A 83 0.94 0.19 11.65
C SER A 83 -0.40 -0.27 12.22
N CYS A 84 -0.39 -1.18 13.18
CA CYS A 84 -1.53 -1.53 14.02
C CYS A 84 -1.26 -1.15 15.49
N THR A 85 -2.19 -0.46 16.15
CA THR A 85 -2.10 -0.21 17.61
C THR A 85 -2.59 -1.42 18.42
N SER A 86 -2.29 -1.45 19.72
CA SER A 86 -2.82 -2.45 20.67
C SER A 86 -4.35 -2.52 20.65
N GLU A 87 -5.01 -1.38 20.52
CA GLU A 87 -6.47 -1.24 20.42
C GLU A 87 -7.01 -1.67 19.04
N GLY A 88 -6.14 -2.06 18.11
CA GLY A 88 -6.51 -2.56 16.79
C GLY A 88 -6.75 -1.48 15.74
N ASN A 89 -6.35 -0.24 15.97
CA ASN A 89 -6.46 0.81 14.95
C ASN A 89 -5.38 0.63 13.89
N LEU A 90 -5.78 0.65 12.62
CA LEU A 90 -4.88 0.47 11.49
C LEU A 90 -4.55 1.85 10.89
N ASN A 91 -3.27 2.07 10.58
CA ASN A 91 -2.82 3.21 9.80
C ASN A 91 -2.14 2.70 8.54
N PHE A 92 -2.39 3.36 7.41
CA PHE A 92 -1.75 3.05 6.13
C PHE A 92 -1.24 4.32 5.46
N ASN A 93 -0.08 4.23 4.81
CA ASN A 93 0.45 5.30 3.99
C ASN A 93 -0.25 5.29 2.61
N TRP A 94 -0.84 6.42 2.20
CA TRP A 94 -1.59 6.49 0.93
C TRP A 94 -0.73 6.22 -0.29
N ARG A 95 0.59 6.48 -0.24
CA ARG A 95 1.51 6.23 -1.36
C ARG A 95 1.63 4.76 -1.74
N LEU A 96 1.23 3.84 -0.86
CA LEU A 96 1.14 2.42 -1.18
C LEU A 96 0.21 2.12 -2.37
N ILE A 97 -0.74 2.99 -2.71
CA ILE A 97 -1.58 2.78 -3.90
C ILE A 97 -0.75 2.76 -5.20
N PHE A 98 0.48 3.30 -5.18
CA PHE A 98 1.42 3.23 -6.28
C PHE A 98 2.26 1.95 -6.29
N ALA A 99 2.26 1.15 -5.22
CA ALA A 99 2.88 -0.16 -5.19
C ALA A 99 2.09 -1.20 -6.04
N PRO A 100 2.71 -2.32 -6.43
CA PRO A 100 2.00 -3.50 -6.92
C PRO A 100 0.88 -3.93 -5.98
N GLU A 101 -0.22 -4.46 -6.52
CA GLU A 101 -1.39 -4.81 -5.70
C GLU A 101 -1.05 -5.83 -4.61
N LYS A 102 -0.24 -6.84 -4.92
CA LYS A 102 0.24 -7.85 -3.96
C LYS A 102 1.06 -7.25 -2.81
N VAL A 103 1.79 -6.17 -3.07
CA VAL A 103 2.53 -5.46 -2.02
C VAL A 103 1.57 -4.70 -1.11
N LEU A 104 0.56 -4.06 -1.68
CA LEU A 104 -0.47 -3.38 -0.90
C LEU A 104 -1.24 -4.39 -0.03
N ASP A 105 -1.59 -5.56 -0.58
CA ASP A 105 -2.21 -6.66 0.17
C ASP A 105 -1.32 -7.17 1.30
N TYR A 106 -0.01 -7.32 1.03
CA TYR A 106 0.96 -7.73 2.05
C TYR A 106 0.94 -6.77 3.25
N VAL A 107 0.96 -5.45 3.03
CA VAL A 107 0.90 -4.49 4.14
C VAL A 107 -0.42 -4.64 4.91
N VAL A 108 -1.55 -4.83 4.24
CA VAL A 108 -2.83 -5.05 4.93
C VAL A 108 -2.81 -6.31 5.79
N VAL A 109 -2.32 -7.43 5.26
CA VAL A 109 -2.18 -8.69 5.99
C VAL A 109 -1.21 -8.54 7.16
N HIS A 110 -0.09 -7.84 6.96
CA HIS A 110 0.90 -7.55 8.00
C HIS A 110 0.26 -6.81 9.17
N GLU A 111 -0.46 -5.72 8.92
CA GLU A 111 -1.10 -4.96 10.00
C GLU A 111 -2.23 -5.73 10.69
N LEU A 112 -2.98 -6.56 9.95
CA LEU A 112 -4.00 -7.42 10.55
C LEU A 112 -3.41 -8.57 11.37
N SER A 113 -2.21 -9.07 11.02
CA SER A 113 -1.53 -10.12 11.78
C SER A 113 -1.18 -9.64 13.20
N HIS A 114 -1.00 -8.34 13.40
CA HIS A 114 -0.83 -7.77 14.74
C HIS A 114 -2.05 -7.97 15.65
N ARG A 115 -3.23 -8.28 15.10
CA ARG A 115 -4.39 -8.67 15.92
C ARG A 115 -4.25 -10.04 16.58
N LYS A 116 -3.27 -10.84 16.15
CA LYS A 116 -2.91 -12.12 16.78
C LYS A 116 -1.56 -12.02 17.51
N GLU A 117 -0.58 -11.35 16.90
CA GLU A 117 0.79 -11.28 17.41
C GLU A 117 1.35 -9.85 17.31
N MET A 118 1.49 -9.14 18.44
CA MET A 118 1.87 -7.72 18.43
C MET A 118 3.36 -7.45 18.12
N ASN A 119 4.20 -8.48 18.10
CA ASN A 119 5.63 -8.38 17.78
C ASN A 119 5.97 -9.16 16.50
N HIS A 120 7.07 -8.84 15.85
CA HIS A 120 7.53 -9.54 14.63
C HIS A 120 8.25 -10.87 14.95
N SER A 121 7.68 -11.68 15.82
CA SER A 121 8.22 -13.00 16.19
C SER A 121 8.00 -14.04 15.07
N PRO A 122 8.61 -15.24 15.18
CA PRO A 122 8.28 -16.35 14.28
C PRO A 122 6.78 -16.68 14.24
N ALA A 123 6.05 -16.53 15.35
CA ALA A 123 4.60 -16.74 15.40
C ALA A 123 3.86 -15.72 14.53
N PHE A 124 4.26 -14.44 14.56
CA PHE A 124 3.70 -13.42 13.69
C PHE A 124 3.88 -13.76 12.20
N TYR A 125 5.10 -14.14 11.80
CA TYR A 125 5.36 -14.51 10.41
C TYR A 125 4.65 -15.80 10.00
N ALA A 126 4.39 -16.73 10.93
CA ALA A 126 3.54 -17.88 10.67
C ALA A 126 2.09 -17.46 10.34
N VAL A 127 1.54 -16.46 11.05
CA VAL A 127 0.21 -15.89 10.71
C VAL A 127 0.23 -15.25 9.33
N VAL A 128 1.23 -14.41 9.02
CA VAL A 128 1.36 -13.77 7.69
C VAL A 128 1.45 -14.84 6.59
N ALA A 129 2.33 -15.83 6.73
CA ALA A 129 2.54 -16.89 5.75
C ALA A 129 1.32 -17.78 5.54
N SER A 130 0.49 -17.97 6.58
CA SER A 130 -0.77 -18.74 6.47
C SER A 130 -1.79 -18.08 5.53
N VAL A 131 -1.72 -16.76 5.37
CA VAL A 131 -2.64 -15.97 4.54
C VAL A 131 -2.05 -15.68 3.17
N MET A 132 -0.73 -15.43 3.14
CA MET A 132 0.04 -14.97 1.99
C MET A 132 1.42 -15.65 1.97
N PRO A 133 1.53 -16.88 1.46
CA PRO A 133 2.79 -17.63 1.42
C PRO A 133 3.93 -16.90 0.70
N GLU A 134 3.61 -16.07 -0.28
CA GLU A 134 4.55 -15.25 -1.06
C GLU A 134 5.09 -14.00 -0.33
N TYR A 135 4.72 -13.75 0.94
CA TYR A 135 4.93 -12.46 1.61
C TYR A 135 6.38 -11.95 1.56
N LYS A 136 7.37 -12.86 1.57
CA LYS A 136 8.79 -12.52 1.48
C LYS A 136 9.15 -11.77 0.19
N ALA A 137 8.48 -12.07 -0.92
CA ALA A 137 8.67 -11.35 -2.18
C ALA A 137 8.12 -9.91 -2.08
N CYS A 138 6.96 -9.74 -1.45
CA CYS A 138 6.36 -8.41 -1.21
C CYS A 138 7.19 -7.57 -0.24
N GLU A 139 7.68 -8.18 0.85
CA GLU A 139 8.57 -7.54 1.82
C GLU A 139 9.87 -7.09 1.15
N LYS A 140 10.50 -7.98 0.37
CA LYS A 140 11.69 -7.65 -0.42
C LYS A 140 11.41 -6.49 -1.37
N TRP A 141 10.27 -6.50 -2.06
CA TRP A 141 9.93 -5.40 -2.96
C TRP A 141 9.78 -4.07 -2.23
N LEU A 142 9.11 -4.02 -1.06
CA LEU A 142 8.97 -2.80 -0.27
C LEU A 142 10.30 -2.25 0.21
N ARG A 143 11.21 -3.13 0.64
CA ARG A 143 12.55 -2.73 1.05
C ARG A 143 13.33 -2.12 -0.12
N ASP A 144 13.27 -2.76 -1.29
CA ASP A 144 14.12 -2.38 -2.42
C ASP A 144 13.52 -1.21 -3.24
N ASN A 145 12.18 -1.03 -3.22
CA ASN A 145 11.47 -0.07 -4.08
C ASN A 145 10.64 0.96 -3.29
N GLY A 146 10.50 0.85 -1.96
CA GLY A 146 9.65 1.75 -1.19
C GLY A 146 10.01 3.23 -1.36
N ALA A 147 11.30 3.54 -1.54
CA ALA A 147 11.75 4.90 -1.81
C ALA A 147 11.14 5.50 -3.09
N THR A 148 10.88 4.68 -4.11
CA THR A 148 10.32 5.16 -5.39
C THR A 148 8.86 5.60 -5.26
N LEU A 149 8.12 5.10 -4.26
CA LEU A 149 6.74 5.52 -3.98
C LEU A 149 6.63 6.98 -3.52
N TRP A 150 7.76 7.61 -3.15
CA TRP A 150 7.83 9.03 -2.81
C TRP A 150 8.01 9.93 -4.02
N GLN A 151 8.38 9.35 -5.17
CA GLN A 151 8.39 10.05 -6.45
C GLN A 151 6.92 10.29 -6.86
N ASN A 152 6.61 11.50 -7.30
CA ASN A 152 5.26 11.81 -7.73
C ASN A 152 5.04 11.16 -9.11
N PRO A 153 3.86 10.56 -9.37
CA PRO A 153 3.57 10.06 -10.71
C PRO A 153 3.69 11.23 -11.70
N SER A 154 4.40 11.00 -12.81
CA SER A 154 4.53 11.97 -13.89
C SER A 154 3.13 12.41 -14.37
N PRO A 155 2.98 13.68 -14.79
CA PRO A 155 1.70 14.26 -15.19
C PRO A 155 0.89 13.45 -16.20
#